data_AF-A0AAU6XPF7-F1
#
_entry.id   AF-A0AAU6XPF7-F1
#
_cell.length_a   1.000
_cell.length_b   1.000
_cell.length_c   1.000
_cell.angle_alpha   90.00
_cell.angle_beta   90.00
_cell.angle_gamma   90.00
#
_symmetry.space_group_name_H-M   'P 1'
#
loop_
_entity.id
_entity.type
_entity.pdbx_description
1 polymer ?
#
loop_
_entity_poly.entity_id
_entity_poly.type
_entity_poly.pdbx_seq_one_letter_code
_entity_poly.pdbx_strand_id
1 'polypeptide(L)'
;MSQEQRRSAENAIWLCNTCSKVIDDSPDAFTVDGLHAWKINAEMAASRDSKVTADHVGSAIVELEALRLEILRFSYYWQSVDPAHEWPSKSSFEESTQKGLKHSQSRIVAYEEQISPRISDALSLAMAILGPDSAEVQNLASVSQYAQTNYLSMLECARALQKVKDVLAMR
;
A
#
# COMPACT_ATOMS: atom_id res chain seq x y z
N MET A 1 8.51 27.76 -30.91
CA MET A 1 8.16 26.37 -31.31
C MET A 1 7.99 26.33 -32.82
N SER A 2 8.65 25.41 -33.52
CA SER A 2 8.55 25.26 -34.98
C SER A 2 7.23 24.63 -35.41
N GLN A 3 6.90 24.73 -36.70
CA GLN A 3 5.68 24.12 -37.25
C GLN A 3 5.69 22.59 -37.12
N GLU A 4 6.87 21.96 -37.23
CA GLU A 4 7.07 20.53 -36.99
C GLU A 4 6.82 20.16 -35.52
N GLN A 5 7.39 20.93 -34.58
CA GLN A 5 7.19 20.70 -33.15
C GLN A 5 5.71 20.86 -32.72
N ARG A 6 4.96 21.76 -33.36
CA ARG A 6 3.50 21.92 -33.13
C ARG A 6 2.68 20.72 -33.58
N ARG A 7 3.16 19.95 -34.55
CA ARG A 7 2.46 18.81 -35.13
C ARG A 7 2.94 17.47 -34.59
N SER A 8 4.00 17.47 -33.77
CA SER A 8 4.53 16.25 -33.18
C SER A 8 3.56 15.66 -32.15
N ALA A 9 3.34 14.35 -32.21
CA ALA A 9 2.60 13.62 -31.17
C ALA A 9 3.28 13.72 -29.79
N GLU A 10 4.61 13.90 -29.76
CA GLU A 10 5.36 14.11 -28.52
C GLU A 10 4.96 15.39 -27.80
N ASN A 11 4.36 16.35 -28.49
CA ASN A 11 3.86 17.59 -27.92
C ASN A 11 2.33 17.67 -27.83
N ALA A 12 1.63 16.61 -28.27
CA ALA A 12 0.18 16.55 -28.19
C ALA A 12 -0.27 16.13 -26.78
N ILE A 13 -1.38 16.70 -26.30
CA ILE A 13 -2.08 16.30 -25.09
C ILE A 13 -3.53 16.00 -25.49
N TRP A 14 -3.99 14.78 -25.22
CA TRP A 14 -5.36 14.38 -25.54
C TRP A 14 -6.28 14.69 -24.36
N LEU A 15 -7.28 15.54 -24.60
CA LEU A 15 -8.21 16.03 -23.58
C LEU A 15 -9.65 15.83 -24.04
N CYS A 16 -10.57 15.74 -23.08
CA CYS A 16 -11.98 15.90 -23.41
C CYS A 16 -12.29 17.38 -23.73
N ASN A 17 -13.39 17.63 -24.43
CA ASN A 17 -13.80 18.97 -24.86
C ASN A 17 -13.93 19.96 -23.69
N THR A 18 -14.30 19.49 -22.49
CA THR A 18 -14.39 20.33 -21.31
C THR A 18 -13.02 20.73 -20.80
N CYS A 19 -12.09 19.78 -20.64
CA CYS A 19 -10.75 20.06 -20.13
C CYS A 19 -9.94 20.95 -21.08
N SER A 20 -10.08 20.78 -22.39
CA SER A 20 -9.38 21.65 -23.36
C SER A 20 -9.80 23.11 -23.21
N LYS A 21 -11.10 23.38 -23.08
CA LYS A 21 -11.61 24.75 -22.86
C LYS A 21 -11.11 25.37 -21.56
N VAL A 22 -11.12 24.60 -20.47
CA VAL A 22 -10.65 25.09 -19.16
C VAL A 22 -9.18 25.52 -19.22
N ILE A 23 -8.35 24.78 -19.94
CA ILE A 23 -6.92 25.12 -20.12
C ILE A 23 -6.77 26.36 -21.00
N ASP A 24 -7.50 26.43 -22.11
CA ASP A 24 -7.46 27.58 -23.03
C ASP A 24 -7.92 28.88 -22.35
N ASP A 25 -8.91 28.80 -21.45
CA ASP A 25 -9.48 29.94 -20.73
C ASP A 25 -8.60 30.43 -19.55
N SER A 26 -7.60 29.65 -19.11
CA SER A 26 -6.80 29.95 -17.92
C SER A 26 -5.30 29.66 -18.08
N PRO A 27 -4.61 30.33 -19.01
CA PRO A 27 -3.21 30.06 -19.35
C PRO A 27 -2.24 30.26 -18.18
N ASP A 28 -2.53 31.17 -17.26
CA ASP A 28 -1.69 31.42 -16.08
C ASP A 28 -1.76 30.28 -15.04
N ALA A 29 -2.88 29.54 -15.01
CA ALA A 29 -3.07 28.39 -14.12
C ALA A 29 -2.50 27.09 -14.71
N PHE A 30 -2.47 26.98 -16.05
CA PHE A 30 -1.99 25.80 -16.78
C PHE A 30 -0.75 26.15 -17.60
N THR A 31 0.37 26.36 -16.90
CA THR A 31 1.65 26.66 -17.54
C THR A 31 2.12 25.52 -18.42
N VAL A 32 2.96 25.83 -19.42
CA VAL A 32 3.56 24.84 -20.32
C VAL A 32 4.25 23.71 -19.54
N ASP A 33 5.06 24.07 -18.54
CA ASP A 33 5.77 23.09 -17.70
C ASP A 33 4.80 22.21 -16.91
N GLY A 34 3.72 22.80 -16.37
CA GLY A 34 2.67 22.07 -15.67
C GLY A 34 1.95 21.07 -16.57
N LEU A 35 1.62 21.46 -17.80
CA LEU A 35 0.99 20.59 -18.79
C LEU A 35 1.91 19.46 -19.26
N HIS A 36 3.21 19.72 -19.42
CA HIS A 36 4.19 18.67 -19.70
C HIS A 36 4.31 17.66 -18.55
N ALA A 37 4.40 18.14 -17.30
CA ALA A 37 4.42 17.27 -16.12
C ALA A 37 3.14 16.43 -16.03
N TRP A 38 1.98 17.05 -16.26
CA TRP A 38 0.69 16.34 -16.31
C TRP A 38 0.68 15.25 -17.38
N LYS A 39 1.13 15.56 -18.60
CA LYS A 39 1.19 14.59 -19.71
C LYS A 39 2.01 13.37 -19.34
N ILE A 40 3.23 13.59 -18.83
CA ILE A 40 4.14 12.51 -18.43
C ILE A 40 3.45 11.61 -17.40
N ASN A 41 2.80 12.20 -16.38
CA ASN A 41 2.08 11.44 -15.36
C ASN A 41 0.88 10.66 -15.92
N ALA A 42 0.10 11.28 -16.81
CA ALA A 42 -1.06 10.66 -17.45
C ALA A 42 -0.64 9.48 -18.34
N GLU A 43 0.43 9.62 -19.12
CA GLU A 43 0.96 8.56 -19.98
C GLU A 43 1.54 7.39 -19.16
N MET A 44 2.26 7.68 -18.06
CA MET A 44 2.72 6.65 -17.13
C MET A 44 1.54 5.88 -16.51
N ALA A 45 0.48 6.57 -16.12
CA ALA A 45 -0.73 5.94 -15.59
C ALA A 45 -1.43 5.07 -16.64
N ALA A 46 -1.64 5.58 -17.85
CA ALA A 46 -2.28 4.83 -18.93
C ALA A 46 -1.45 3.60 -19.36
N SER A 47 -0.12 3.74 -19.41
CA SER A 47 0.79 2.62 -19.70
C SER A 47 0.70 1.53 -18.64
N ARG A 48 0.65 1.91 -17.36
CA ARG A 48 0.44 0.96 -16.25
C ARG A 48 -0.90 0.25 -16.37
N ASP A 49 -1.97 1.01 -16.55
CA ASP A 49 -3.33 0.45 -16.62
C ASP A 49 -3.50 -0.48 -17.85
N SER A 50 -2.86 -0.17 -18.99
CA SER A 50 -2.90 -1.05 -20.17
C SER A 50 -2.22 -2.42 -19.98
N LYS A 51 -1.31 -2.53 -19.01
CA LYS A 51 -0.61 -3.79 -18.67
C LYS A 51 -1.35 -4.62 -17.64
N VAL A 52 -2.31 -4.03 -16.92
CA VAL A 52 -3.07 -4.69 -15.86
C VAL A 52 -4.42 -5.13 -16.42
N THR A 53 -4.67 -6.43 -16.46
CA THR A 53 -6.01 -6.95 -16.83
C THR A 53 -6.94 -6.96 -15.61
N ALA A 54 -8.25 -6.96 -15.85
CA ALA A 54 -9.25 -7.09 -14.78
C ALA A 54 -9.00 -8.32 -13.89
N ASP A 55 -8.52 -9.42 -14.45
CA ASP A 55 -8.16 -10.64 -13.71
C ASP A 55 -6.99 -10.42 -12.73
N HIS A 56 -6.02 -9.58 -13.09
CA HIS A 56 -4.90 -9.24 -12.19
C HIS A 56 -5.39 -8.40 -11.00
N VAL A 57 -6.32 -7.47 -11.22
CA VAL A 57 -6.92 -6.67 -10.14
C VAL A 57 -7.74 -7.56 -9.21
N GLY A 58 -8.58 -8.44 -9.77
CA GLY A 58 -9.38 -9.40 -9.01
C GLY A 58 -8.51 -10.32 -8.15
N SER A 59 -7.42 -10.85 -8.73
CA SER A 59 -6.47 -11.69 -8.00
C SER A 59 -5.78 -10.93 -6.87
N ALA A 60 -5.37 -9.67 -7.12
CA ALA A 60 -4.76 -8.83 -6.10
C ALA A 60 -5.70 -8.56 -4.91
N ILE A 61 -6.99 -8.31 -5.18
CA ILE A 61 -8.00 -8.10 -4.14
C ILE A 61 -8.13 -9.33 -3.24
N VAL A 62 -8.14 -10.53 -3.83
CA VAL A 62 -8.23 -11.80 -3.08
C VAL A 62 -6.99 -12.01 -2.22
N GLU A 63 -5.80 -11.80 -2.77
CA GLU A 63 -4.54 -11.96 -2.04
C GLU A 63 -4.40 -10.97 -0.87
N LEU A 64 -4.76 -9.70 -1.09
CA LEU A 64 -4.75 -8.68 -0.04
C LEU A 64 -5.70 -9.03 1.11
N GLU A 65 -6.90 -9.54 0.81
CA GLU A 65 -7.84 -9.98 1.83
C GLU A 65 -7.34 -11.22 2.58
N ALA A 66 -6.78 -12.19 1.86
CA ALA A 66 -6.22 -13.40 2.47
C ALA A 66 -5.09 -13.06 3.46
N LEU A 67 -4.16 -12.18 3.05
CA LEU A 67 -3.08 -11.69 3.91
C LEU A 67 -3.62 -10.91 5.11
N ARG A 68 -4.60 -10.03 4.90
CA ARG A 68 -5.24 -9.28 5.99
C ARG A 68 -5.79 -10.22 7.06
N LEU A 69 -6.52 -11.26 6.65
CA LEU A 69 -7.07 -12.26 7.57
C LEU A 69 -5.97 -13.08 8.27
N GLU A 70 -4.86 -13.35 7.60
CA GLU A 70 -3.72 -14.02 8.20
C GLU A 70 -3.06 -13.18 9.30
N ILE A 71 -2.83 -11.89 9.06
CA ILE A 71 -2.31 -10.97 10.09
C ILE A 71 -3.23 -10.94 11.31
N LEU A 72 -4.55 -10.88 11.10
CA LEU A 72 -5.52 -10.90 12.20
C LEU A 72 -5.47 -12.20 12.99
N ARG A 73 -5.40 -13.35 12.31
CA ARG A 73 -5.27 -14.67 12.95
C ARG A 73 -3.96 -14.80 13.71
N PHE A 74 -2.86 -14.35 13.13
CA PHE A 74 -1.54 -14.33 13.76
C PHE A 74 -1.57 -13.50 15.05
N SER A 75 -2.07 -12.26 14.96
CA SER A 75 -2.19 -11.36 16.11
C SER A 75 -3.04 -11.97 17.23
N TYR A 76 -4.21 -12.51 16.87
CA TYR A 76 -5.11 -13.17 17.82
C TYR A 76 -4.44 -14.37 18.51
N TYR A 77 -3.79 -15.24 17.75
CA TYR A 77 -3.09 -16.40 18.31
C TYR A 77 -2.04 -15.98 19.32
N TRP A 78 -1.12 -15.09 18.93
CA TRP A 78 -0.02 -14.65 19.80
C TRP A 78 -0.49 -13.88 21.03
N GLN A 79 -1.59 -13.13 20.91
CA GLN A 79 -2.23 -12.49 22.04
C GLN A 79 -2.86 -13.52 22.99
N SER A 80 -3.52 -14.55 22.46
CA SER A 80 -4.20 -15.57 23.29
C SER A 80 -3.25 -16.40 24.16
N VAL A 81 -2.00 -16.56 23.72
CA VAL A 81 -0.94 -17.27 24.45
C VAL A 81 0.03 -16.31 25.17
N ASP A 82 -0.32 -15.03 25.27
CA ASP A 82 0.55 -14.04 25.89
C ASP A 82 0.67 -14.29 27.41
N PRO A 83 1.89 -14.43 27.96
CA PRO A 83 2.11 -14.72 29.38
C PRO A 83 1.57 -13.61 30.30
N ALA A 84 1.27 -12.41 29.78
CA ALA A 84 0.61 -11.36 30.55
C ALA A 84 -0.79 -11.79 31.06
N HIS A 85 -1.44 -12.77 30.43
CA HIS A 85 -2.73 -13.32 30.89
C HIS A 85 -2.61 -14.13 32.19
N GLU A 86 -1.40 -14.51 32.62
CA GLU A 86 -1.18 -15.24 33.88
C GLU A 86 -1.31 -14.35 35.13
N TRP A 87 -1.83 -13.12 35.03
CA TRP A 87 -1.94 -12.19 36.17
C TRP A 87 -3.12 -12.52 37.13
N PRO A 88 -2.91 -12.49 38.47
CA PRO A 88 -1.66 -12.22 39.15
C PRO A 88 -0.69 -13.39 39.03
N SER A 89 0.52 -13.07 38.57
CA SER A 89 1.59 -14.05 38.37
C SER A 89 2.02 -14.63 39.71
N LYS A 90 2.12 -15.96 39.80
CA LYS A 90 2.76 -16.63 40.93
C LYS A 90 4.29 -16.54 40.89
N SER A 91 4.84 -16.05 39.77
CA SER A 91 6.26 -15.87 39.52
C SER A 91 6.77 -14.52 40.02
N SER A 92 8.09 -14.40 40.18
CA SER A 92 8.72 -13.12 40.47
C SER A 92 8.55 -12.12 39.33
N PHE A 93 8.79 -10.83 39.59
CA PHE A 93 8.81 -9.80 38.54
C PHE A 93 9.84 -10.11 37.45
N GLU A 94 11.03 -10.58 37.84
CA GLU A 94 12.12 -10.93 36.93
C GLU A 94 11.73 -12.11 36.01
N GLU A 95 11.19 -13.18 36.58
CA GLU A 95 10.69 -14.34 35.81
C GLU A 95 9.59 -13.93 34.83
N SER A 96 8.65 -13.10 35.27
CA SER A 96 7.54 -12.61 34.44
C SER A 96 8.06 -11.76 33.29
N THR A 97 9.05 -10.91 33.55
CA THR A 97 9.70 -10.08 32.53
C THR A 97 10.45 -10.93 31.50
N GLN A 98 11.23 -11.92 31.95
CA GLN A 98 11.95 -12.83 31.06
C GLN A 98 11.00 -13.63 30.15
N LYS A 99 9.87 -14.13 30.70
CA LYS A 99 8.82 -14.78 29.92
C LYS A 99 8.27 -13.85 28.84
N GLY A 100 7.93 -12.62 29.20
CA GLY A 100 7.39 -11.62 28.25
C GLY A 100 8.38 -11.27 27.14
N LEU A 101 9.66 -11.08 27.47
CA LEU A 101 10.70 -10.82 26.49
C LEU A 101 10.87 -11.99 25.51
N LYS A 102 10.93 -13.22 26.03
CA LYS A 102 11.03 -14.43 25.19
C LYS A 102 9.81 -14.56 24.27
N HIS A 103 8.61 -14.35 24.79
CA HIS A 103 7.36 -14.37 24.02
C HIS A 103 7.39 -13.34 22.88
N SER A 104 7.76 -12.10 23.19
CA SER A 104 7.86 -11.02 22.21
C SER A 104 8.90 -11.35 21.13
N GLN A 105 10.06 -11.87 21.50
CA GLN A 105 11.09 -12.25 20.53
C GLN A 105 10.61 -13.38 19.61
N SER A 106 9.98 -14.42 20.17
CA SER A 106 9.43 -15.53 19.36
C SER A 106 8.33 -15.05 18.42
N ARG A 107 7.46 -14.14 18.87
CA ARG A 107 6.44 -13.52 18.01
C ARG A 107 7.07 -12.76 16.84
N ILE A 108 8.08 -11.93 17.12
CA ILE A 108 8.76 -11.14 16.08
C ILE A 108 9.39 -12.07 15.03
N VAL A 109 10.13 -13.10 15.47
CA VAL A 109 10.75 -14.07 14.56
C VAL A 109 9.69 -14.75 13.68
N ALA A 110 8.59 -15.24 14.29
CA ALA A 110 7.52 -15.87 13.55
C ALA A 110 6.83 -14.92 12.56
N TYR A 111 6.69 -13.64 12.91
CA TYR A 111 6.13 -12.63 12.02
C TYR A 111 7.03 -12.41 10.80
N GLU A 112 8.34 -12.26 11.02
CA GLU A 112 9.32 -12.05 9.95
C GLU A 112 9.40 -13.25 9.00
N GLU A 113 9.21 -14.47 9.51
CA GLU A 113 9.22 -15.68 8.67
C GLU A 113 7.92 -15.89 7.89
N GLN A 114 6.76 -15.59 8.50
CA GLN A 114 5.46 -16.00 7.94
C GLN A 114 4.72 -14.84 7.26
N ILE A 115 4.84 -13.62 7.78
CA ILE A 115 3.99 -12.49 7.41
C ILE A 115 4.75 -11.47 6.56
N SER A 116 5.97 -11.08 6.97
CA SER A 116 6.76 -10.05 6.28
C SER A 116 6.95 -10.32 4.78
N PRO A 117 7.28 -11.55 4.31
CA PRO A 117 7.45 -11.82 2.88
C PRO A 117 6.17 -11.59 2.10
N ARG A 118 5.03 -12.01 2.65
CA ARG A 118 3.72 -11.83 2.01
C ARG A 118 3.32 -10.36 1.90
N ILE A 119 3.69 -9.54 2.90
CA ILE A 119 3.48 -8.09 2.82
C ILE A 119 4.34 -7.48 1.72
N SER A 120 5.59 -7.93 1.56
CA SER A 120 6.48 -7.48 0.48
C SER A 120 5.90 -7.82 -0.90
N ASP A 121 5.35 -9.02 -1.07
CA ASP A 121 4.69 -9.42 -2.31
C ASP A 121 3.43 -8.59 -2.58
N ALA A 122 2.59 -8.40 -1.56
CA ALA A 122 1.39 -7.57 -1.65
C ALA A 122 1.70 -6.11 -1.99
N LEU A 123 2.75 -5.54 -1.39
CA LEU A 123 3.24 -4.19 -1.70
C LEU A 123 3.72 -4.10 -3.14
N SER A 124 4.53 -5.07 -3.59
CA SER A 124 5.03 -5.10 -4.96
C SER A 124 3.87 -5.15 -5.97
N LEU A 125 2.86 -5.97 -5.70
CA LEU A 125 1.66 -6.08 -6.51
C LEU A 125 0.84 -4.78 -6.51
N ALA A 126 0.61 -4.19 -5.33
CA ALA A 126 -0.13 -2.94 -5.20
C ALA A 126 0.59 -1.77 -5.90
N MET A 127 1.92 -1.68 -5.78
CA MET A 127 2.75 -0.71 -6.50
C MET A 127 2.65 -0.88 -8.02
N ALA A 128 2.64 -2.13 -8.51
CA ALA A 128 2.50 -2.40 -9.94
C ALA A 128 1.15 -1.97 -10.51
N ILE A 129 0.07 -2.02 -9.71
CA ILE A 129 -1.28 -1.68 -10.16
C ILE A 129 -1.62 -0.20 -9.91
N LEU A 130 -1.48 0.25 -8.67
CA LEU A 130 -1.86 1.61 -8.24
C LEU A 130 -0.76 2.64 -8.49
N GLY A 131 0.49 2.20 -8.62
CA GLY A 131 1.67 3.05 -8.70
C GLY A 131 2.29 3.34 -7.33
N PRO A 132 3.59 3.70 -7.28
CA PRO A 132 4.31 4.00 -6.04
C PRO A 132 3.86 5.29 -5.35
N ASP A 133 3.20 6.19 -6.08
CA ASP A 133 2.72 7.48 -5.58
C ASP A 133 1.32 7.40 -4.95
N SER A 134 0.67 6.22 -4.96
CA SER A 134 -0.61 6.03 -4.26
C SER A 134 -0.41 6.22 -2.76
N ALA A 135 -1.24 7.07 -2.17
CA ALA A 135 -1.22 7.35 -0.73
C ALA A 135 -1.43 6.08 0.11
N GLU A 136 -2.30 5.18 -0.35
CA GLU A 136 -2.58 3.91 0.31
C GLU A 136 -1.38 2.95 0.26
N VAL A 137 -0.69 2.90 -0.88
CA VAL A 137 0.54 2.12 -1.06
C VAL A 137 1.66 2.65 -0.18
N GLN A 138 1.87 3.96 -0.15
CA GLN A 138 2.88 4.59 0.72
C GLN A 138 2.57 4.36 2.20
N ASN A 139 1.30 4.49 2.59
CA ASN A 139 0.87 4.20 3.95
C ASN A 139 1.11 2.73 4.32
N LEU A 140 0.74 1.77 3.44
CA LEU A 140 1.01 0.35 3.68
C LEU A 140 2.52 0.09 3.85
N ALA A 141 3.35 0.68 3.00
CA ALA A 141 4.80 0.54 3.06
C ALA A 141 5.40 1.15 4.33
N SER A 142 4.80 2.21 4.87
CA SER A 142 5.22 2.81 6.14
C SER A 142 4.84 1.93 7.32
N VAL A 143 3.57 1.54 7.44
CA VAL A 143 3.08 0.78 8.60
C VAL A 143 3.66 -0.65 8.65
N SER A 144 4.03 -1.23 7.52
CA SER A 144 4.61 -2.56 7.47
C SER A 144 6.01 -2.65 8.10
N GLN A 145 6.76 -1.54 8.17
CA GLN A 145 8.14 -1.53 8.69
C GLN A 145 8.24 -1.88 10.17
N TYR A 146 7.16 -1.60 10.92
CA TYR A 146 7.10 -1.79 12.37
C TYR A 146 5.91 -2.66 12.81
N ALA A 147 5.24 -3.32 11.86
CA ALA A 147 4.06 -4.13 12.15
C ALA A 147 4.34 -5.28 13.13
N GLN A 148 5.55 -5.85 13.11
CA GLN A 148 5.99 -6.92 14.00
C GLN A 148 6.16 -6.50 15.47
N THR A 149 6.29 -5.19 15.74
CA THR A 149 6.68 -4.68 17.06
C THR A 149 5.65 -4.99 18.15
N ASN A 150 4.36 -4.89 17.85
CA ASN A 150 3.27 -5.13 18.80
C ASN A 150 1.94 -5.40 18.07
N TYR A 151 0.94 -5.89 18.82
CA TYR A 151 -0.36 -6.26 18.25
C TYR A 151 -1.11 -5.08 17.61
N LEU A 152 -0.98 -3.87 18.14
CA LEU A 152 -1.63 -2.68 17.58
C LEU A 152 -1.07 -2.35 16.20
N SER A 153 0.25 -2.40 16.03
CA SER A 153 0.90 -2.17 14.74
C SER A 153 0.54 -3.25 13.70
N MET A 154 0.33 -4.50 14.13
CA MET A 154 -0.22 -5.54 13.24
C MET A 154 -1.64 -5.20 12.76
N LEU A 155 -2.50 -4.71 13.67
CA LEU A 155 -3.86 -4.29 13.32
C LEU A 155 -3.87 -3.07 12.38
N GLU A 156 -2.95 -2.13 12.59
CA GLU A 156 -2.75 -0.99 11.68
C GLU A 156 -2.34 -1.43 10.28
N CYS A 157 -1.41 -2.38 10.18
CA CYS A 157 -1.02 -2.99 8.91
C CYS A 157 -2.21 -3.68 8.23
N ALA A 158 -3.01 -4.46 8.97
CA ALA A 158 -4.22 -5.09 8.45
C ALA A 158 -5.26 -4.06 7.94
N ARG A 159 -5.41 -2.91 8.61
CA ARG A 159 -6.27 -1.82 8.14
C ARG A 159 -5.70 -1.15 6.89
N ALA A 160 -4.39 -1.01 6.77
CA ALA A 160 -3.77 -0.47 5.57
C ALA A 160 -3.98 -1.38 4.36
N LEU A 161 -3.84 -2.70 4.52
CA LEU A 161 -4.18 -3.69 3.48
C LEU A 161 -5.63 -3.56 3.01
N GLN A 162 -6.56 -3.39 3.95
CA GLN A 162 -7.98 -3.17 3.63
C GLN A 162 -8.18 -1.92 2.78
N LYS A 163 -7.51 -0.80 3.10
CA LYS A 163 -7.60 0.44 2.31
C LYS A 163 -7.08 0.26 0.88
N VAL A 164 -5.93 -0.41 0.72
CA VAL A 164 -5.38 -0.71 -0.61
C VAL A 164 -6.36 -1.55 -1.42
N LYS A 165 -6.96 -2.58 -0.80
CA LYS A 165 -7.99 -3.42 -1.42
C LYS A 165 -9.22 -2.60 -1.85
N ASP A 166 -9.70 -1.71 -0.98
CA ASP A 166 -10.88 -0.87 -1.28
C ASP A 166 -10.62 0.05 -2.47
N VAL A 167 -9.42 0.64 -2.57
CA VAL A 167 -9.03 1.45 -3.73
C VAL A 167 -8.97 0.61 -5.02
N LEU A 168 -8.43 -0.61 -4.95
CA LEU A 168 -8.42 -1.53 -6.09
C LEU A 168 -9.83 -1.92 -6.53
N ALA A 169 -10.77 -2.10 -5.61
CA ALA A 169 -12.15 -2.48 -5.91
C ALA A 169 -12.99 -1.35 -6.52
N MET A 170 -12.56 -0.09 -6.38
CA MET A 170 -13.23 1.08 -6.98
C MET A 170 -12.74 1.41 -8.39
N ARG A 171 -11.69 0.74 -8.88
CA ARG A 171 -11.21 0.83 -10.27
C ARG A 171 -12.03 -0.06 -11.19
#